data_AF-A0A927AF53-F1
#
_entry.id   AF-A0A927AF53-F1
#
_cell.length_a   1.000
_cell.length_b   1.000
_cell.length_c   1.000
_cell.angle_alpha   90.00
_cell.angle_beta   90.00
_cell.angle_gamma   90.00
#
_symmetry.space_group_name_H-M   'P 1'
#
loop_
_entity.id
_entity.type
_entity.pdbx_description
1 polymer ?
#
loop_
_entity_poly.entity_id
_entity_poly.type
_entity_poly.pdbx_seq_one_letter_code
_entity_poly.pdbx_strand_id
1 'polypeptide(L)' 'MNAPTTQNKLPSYTLQRVINYISQNLHQEIQLADLAEVAKISQFYFCHTFKQSTGISPYQYLTRQR' A
#
# COMPACT_ATOMS: atom_id res chain seq x y z
N MET A 1 -20.74 9.52 7.39
CA MET A 1 -20.31 8.26 8.02
C MET A 1 -20.09 7.25 6.89
N ASN A 2 -18.87 7.12 6.38
CA ASN A 2 -18.64 6.50 5.06
C ASN A 2 -18.42 4.97 5.15
N ALA A 3 -19.42 4.26 4.62
CA ALA A 3 -19.48 2.93 4.00
C ALA A 3 -18.49 1.82 4.41
N PRO A 4 -18.98 0.62 4.83
CA PRO A 4 -18.19 -0.60 4.82
C PRO A 4 -18.16 -1.18 3.40
N THR A 5 -17.31 -0.65 2.53
CA THR A 5 -17.09 -1.26 1.21
C THR A 5 -16.12 -2.43 1.36
N THR A 6 -16.66 -3.64 1.39
CA THR A 6 -15.97 -4.91 1.22
C THR A 6 -15.35 -5.00 -0.18
N GLN A 7 -14.30 -4.23 -0.44
CA GLN A 7 -13.43 -4.44 -1.59
C GLN A 7 -12.10 -4.97 -1.09
N ASN A 8 -11.88 -6.27 -1.26
CA ASN A 8 -10.73 -7.00 -0.73
C ASN A 8 -9.39 -6.62 -1.41
N LYS A 9 -9.36 -5.58 -2.25
CA LYS A 9 -8.23 -5.14 -3.09
C LYS A 9 -8.13 -3.62 -3.12
N LEU A 10 -6.90 -3.10 -3.20
CA LEU A 10 -6.66 -1.67 -3.41
C LEU A 10 -7.20 -1.24 -4.79
N PRO A 11 -7.94 -0.12 -4.87
CA PRO A 11 -8.30 0.49 -6.14
C PRO A 11 -7.06 0.80 -6.97
N SER A 12 -7.16 0.66 -8.30
CA SER A 12 -6.04 0.81 -9.23
C SER A 12 -5.30 2.15 -9.08
N TYR A 13 -6.07 3.25 -8.91
CA TYR A 13 -5.53 4.58 -8.69
C TYR A 13 -4.75 4.69 -7.37
N THR A 14 -5.29 4.12 -6.29
CA THR A 14 -4.63 4.13 -4.96
C THR A 14 -3.36 3.29 -4.99
N LEU A 15 -3.40 2.11 -5.64
CA LEU A 15 -2.24 1.25 -5.82
C LEU A 15 -1.14 1.95 -6.60
N GLN A 16 -1.47 2.62 -7.71
CA GLN A 16 -0.51 3.42 -8.49
C GLN A 16 0.13 4.53 -7.64
N ARG A 17 -0.67 5.22 -6.82
CA ARG A 17 -0.17 6.28 -5.94
C ARG A 17 0.83 5.76 -4.91
N VAL A 18 0.52 4.61 -4.31
CA VAL A 18 1.39 3.91 -3.36
C VAL A 18 2.68 3.44 -4.04
N ILE A 19 2.60 2.82 -5.23
CA ILE A 19 3.77 2.37 -5.98
C ILE A 19 4.66 3.55 -6.37
N ASN A 20 4.07 4.66 -6.83
CA ASN A 20 4.82 5.87 -7.14
C ASN A 20 5.50 6.45 -5.90
N TYR A 21 4.81 6.48 -4.76
CA TYR A 21 5.41 6.89 -3.49
C TYR A 21 6.58 5.99 -3.09
N ILE A 22 6.44 4.67 -3.23
CA ILE A 22 7.52 3.72 -3.00
C ILE A 22 8.70 4.04 -3.91
N SER A 23 8.48 4.14 -5.22
CA SER A 23 9.53 4.39 -6.21
C SER A 23 10.29 5.70 -5.95
N GLN A 24 9.59 6.78 -5.60
CA GLN A 24 10.24 8.07 -5.31
C GLN A 24 11.01 8.07 -3.99
N ASN A 25 10.62 7.23 -3.03
CA ASN A 25 11.22 7.19 -1.70
C ASN A 25 12.08 5.92 -1.48
N LEU A 26 12.47 5.17 -2.53
CA LEU A 26 13.30 3.96 -2.40
C LEU A 26 14.64 4.23 -1.70
N HIS A 27 15.19 5.43 -1.87
CA HIS A 27 16.40 5.90 -1.21
C HIS A 27 16.21 6.24 0.28
N GLN A 28 14.97 6.22 0.77
CA GLN A 28 14.59 6.58 2.13
C GLN A 28 14.08 5.36 2.89
N GLU A 29 14.00 5.45 4.22
CA GLU A 29 13.29 4.45 5.02
C GLU A 29 11.77 4.63 4.84
N ILE A 30 11.17 3.84 3.97
CA ILE A 30 9.70 3.80 3.81
C ILE A 30 9.11 2.92 4.91
N GLN A 31 8.18 3.48 5.70
CA GLN A 31 7.41 2.69 6.66
C GLN A 31 6.03 2.33 6.10
N LEU A 32 5.46 1.23 6.60
CA LEU A 32 4.11 0.82 6.21
C LEU A 32 3.05 1.87 6.59
N ALA A 33 3.30 2.64 7.65
CA ALA A 33 2.41 3.71 8.09
C ALA A 33 2.26 4.79 7.01
N ASP A 34 3.36 5.22 6.40
CA ASP A 34 3.34 6.20 5.29
C ASP A 34 2.52 5.69 4.11
N LEU A 35 2.71 4.42 3.72
CA LEU A 35 1.99 3.82 2.60
C LEU A 35 0.48 3.72 2.87
N ALA A 36 0.12 3.41 4.12
CA ALA A 36 -1.26 3.36 4.57
C ALA A 36 -1.90 4.76 4.56
N GLU A 37 -1.15 5.79 4.95
CA GLU A 37 -1.58 7.19 4.90
C GLU A 37 -1.80 7.68 3.47
N VAL A 38 -0.88 7.35 2.55
CA VAL A 38 -1.02 7.63 1.10
C VAL A 38 -2.27 6.96 0.54
N ALA A 39 -2.58 5.74 1.01
CA ALA A 39 -3.76 4.99 0.63
C ALA A 39 -5.04 5.42 1.37
N LYS A 40 -4.95 6.31 2.37
CA LYS A 40 -6.03 6.79 3.25
C LYS A 40 -6.79 5.64 3.94
N ILE A 41 -6.09 4.59 4.34
CA ILE A 41 -6.64 3.43 5.02
C ILE A 41 -5.75 2.99 6.17
N SER A 42 -6.29 2.25 7.13
CA SER A 42 -5.50 1.73 8.25
C SER A 42 -4.40 0.79 7.76
N GLN A 43 -3.24 0.82 8.41
CA GLN A 43 -2.07 -0.03 8.10
C GLN A 43 -2.42 -1.52 7.98
N PHE A 44 -3.28 -2.02 8.87
CA PHE A 44 -3.75 -3.40 8.85
C PHE A 44 -4.52 -3.72 7.56
N TYR A 45 -5.45 -2.83 7.18
CA TYR A 45 -6.25 -2.98 5.97
C TYR A 45 -5.39 -2.81 4.70
N PHE A 46 -4.43 -1.87 4.73
CA PHE A 46 -3.45 -1.68 3.66
C PHE A 46 -2.63 -2.95 3.42
N CYS A 47 -2.09 -3.56 4.47
CA CYS A 47 -1.25 -4.76 4.31
C CYS A 47 -2.03 -5.91 3.67
N HIS A 48 -3.28 -6.11 4.10
CA HIS A 48 -4.16 -7.13 3.52
C HIS A 48 -4.51 -6.82 2.05
N THR A 49 -5.03 -5.63 1.77
CA THR A 49 -5.45 -5.23 0.42
C THR A 49 -4.28 -5.11 -0.56
N PHE A 50 -3.09 -4.67 -0.11
CA PHE A 50 -1.88 -4.58 -0.93
C PHE A 50 -1.39 -5.94 -1.34
N LYS A 51 -1.36 -6.90 -0.41
CA LYS A 51 -1.02 -8.29 -0.73
C LYS A 51 -2.02 -8.92 -1.69
N GLN A 52 -3.32 -8.63 -1.54
CA GLN A 52 -4.35 -9.13 -2.45
C GLN A 52 -4.25 -8.52 -3.86
N SER A 53 -3.76 -7.28 -3.98
CA SER A 53 -3.56 -6.61 -5.27
C SER A 53 -2.22 -6.97 -5.94
N THR A 54 -1.13 -7.11 -5.18
CA THR A 54 0.23 -7.33 -5.72
C THR A 54 0.74 -8.77 -5.59
N GLY A 55 0.03 -9.62 -4.83
CA GLY A 55 0.43 -11.00 -4.51
C GLY A 55 1.43 -11.12 -3.36
N ILE A 56 2.09 -10.02 -2.95
CA ILE A 56 3.13 -10.03 -1.92
C ILE A 56 2.88 -8.97 -0.84
N SER A 57 3.39 -9.21 0.37
CA SER A 57 3.26 -8.23 1.45
C SER A 57 4.03 -6.93 1.11
N PRO A 58 3.56 -5.75 1.55
CA PRO A 58 4.23 -4.48 1.29
C PRO A 58 5.70 -4.47 1.76
N TYR A 59 6.02 -5.12 2.89
CA TYR A 59 7.41 -5.27 3.33
C TYR A 59 8.28 -6.03 2.32
N GLN A 60 7.78 -7.15 1.78
CA GLN A 60 8.52 -7.90 0.75
C GLN A 60 8.64 -7.10 -0.55
N TYR A 61 7.61 -6.33 -0.91
CA TYR A 61 7.67 -5.46 -2.08
C TYR A 61 8.78 -4.41 -1.94
N LEU A 62 8.90 -3.78 -0.76
CA LEU A 62 9.98 -2.84 -0.45
C LEU A 62 11.36 -3.51 -0.50
N THR A 63 11.51 -4.70 0.08
CA THR A 63 12.77 -5.47 0.01
C THR A 63 13.15 -5.84 -1.42
N ARG A 64 12.19 -6.07 -2.32
CA ARG A 64 12.45 -6.40 -3.74
C ARG A 64 12.75 -5.20 -4.62
N GLN A 65 12.43 -3.98 -4.16
CA GLN A 65 12.68 -2.74 -4.90
C GLN A 65 13.96 -2.02 -4.46
N ARG A 66 14.56 -2.45 -3.34
CA ARG A 66 15.93 -2.09 -2.96
C ARG A 66 16.91 -3.07 -3.61
#